data_AF-A0A194X905-F1
#
_entry.id   AF-A0A194X905-F1
#
_cell.length_a   1.000
_cell.length_b   1.000
_cell.length_c   1.000
_cell.angle_alpha   90.00
_cell.angle_beta   90.00
_cell.angle_gamma   90.00
#
_symmetry.space_group_name_H-M   'P 1'
#
loop_
_entity.id
_entity.type
_entity.pdbx_description
1 polymer ?
#
loop_
_entity_poly.entity_id
_entity_poly.type
_entity_poly.pdbx_seq_one_letter_code
_entity_poly.pdbx_strand_id
1 'polypeptide(L)'
;MAQIIELVHRSTTRQKACTGCVKAKRRCDLTIPSCSRCMARNRLCSYNDQLVAFAAGDAKISETPNHDPAAAELLTSPYDSFPFPELAVIEPHQIEYCVFELRRCVLSLAMESRAPFIHSDLYHDTMPDTYQDLLSICSLYNQKTETNSMIVFRMLFIKLKKLISSSRTFTQPEDWLLAVQTLIIYQIIRVFDGDKKQEELADQDFDLLENWSRKLQEVDVGRSTSHHQWLLMESIRRTLMVSVLFRCLYKILKDGMSDLVPVMAALPVSENTDDWDRVEGPRRIPSLVTYTSYVKDWNEGKVTTVDAYEMLLLKACRHAITI
;
A
#
# COMPACT_ATOMS: atom_id res chain seq x y z
N MET A 1 18.61 -0.21 -6.26
CA MET A 1 18.44 -1.53 -6.93
C MET A 1 19.24 -2.64 -6.25
N ALA A 2 20.57 -2.54 -6.06
CA ALA A 2 21.36 -3.59 -5.37
C ALA A 2 21.11 -3.70 -3.85
N GLN A 3 20.78 -2.60 -3.17
CA GLN A 3 20.56 -2.59 -1.70
C GLN A 3 19.19 -3.10 -1.24
N ILE A 4 18.18 -3.17 -2.13
CA ILE A 4 16.83 -3.65 -1.78
C ILE A 4 16.81 -5.18 -1.63
N ILE A 5 17.74 -5.89 -2.29
CA ILE A 5 17.89 -7.35 -2.19
C ILE A 5 18.61 -7.75 -0.88
N GLU A 6 19.46 -6.88 -0.31
CA GLU A 6 20.25 -7.21 0.89
C GLU A 6 19.47 -7.08 2.21
N LEU A 7 18.39 -6.28 2.26
CA LEU A 7 17.67 -5.98 3.50
C LEU A 7 16.66 -7.04 3.96
N VAL A 8 16.28 -7.98 3.08
CA VAL A 8 15.40 -9.12 3.45
C VAL A 8 16.15 -10.20 4.26
N HIS A 9 17.47 -10.05 4.46
CA HIS A 9 18.30 -11.17 4.92
C HIS A 9 19.27 -10.88 6.08
N ARG A 10 18.78 -10.21 7.12
CA ARG A 10 19.39 -10.32 8.46
C ARG A 10 18.38 -10.64 9.55
N SER A 11 17.86 -11.87 9.53
CA SER A 11 17.38 -12.50 10.76
C SER A 11 18.57 -12.94 11.59
N THR A 12 18.66 -12.44 12.82
CA THR A 12 19.72 -12.67 13.82
C THR A 12 19.72 -14.07 14.45
N THR A 13 19.20 -15.07 13.75
CA THR A 13 19.28 -16.47 14.16
C THR A 13 20.09 -17.26 13.14
N ARG A 14 21.03 -18.09 13.63
CA ARG A 14 21.96 -18.92 12.84
C ARG A 14 21.21 -19.71 11.76
N GLN A 15 21.16 -19.21 10.52
CA GLN A 15 20.40 -19.83 9.44
C GLN A 15 20.88 -21.26 9.18
N LYS A 16 19.92 -22.20 9.16
CA LYS A 16 20.15 -23.61 8.85
C LYS A 16 20.11 -23.80 7.33
N ALA A 17 20.89 -24.77 6.83
CA ALA A 17 20.81 -25.23 5.43
C ALA A 17 19.35 -25.55 5.02
N CYS A 18 18.99 -25.39 3.74
CA CYS A 18 17.63 -25.74 3.28
C CYS A 18 17.27 -27.20 3.60
N THR A 19 15.99 -27.49 3.75
CA THR A 19 15.47 -28.83 4.13
C THR A 19 15.98 -29.92 3.19
N GLY A 20 16.07 -29.64 1.88
CA GLY A 20 16.63 -30.55 0.88
C GLY A 20 18.11 -30.87 1.09
N CYS A 21 18.92 -29.88 1.47
CA CYS A 21 20.35 -30.07 1.76
C CYS A 21 20.58 -30.76 3.11
N VAL A 22 19.75 -30.47 4.11
CA VAL A 22 19.76 -31.17 5.41
C VAL A 22 19.45 -32.65 5.23
N LYS A 23 18.35 -33.00 4.54
CA LYS A 23 17.99 -34.39 4.23
C LYS A 23 19.08 -35.11 3.43
N ALA A 24 19.74 -34.40 2.52
CA ALA A 24 20.83 -34.95 1.73
C ALA A 24 22.18 -34.99 2.46
N LYS A 25 22.29 -34.47 3.70
CA LYS A 25 23.52 -34.29 4.49
C LYS A 25 24.63 -33.57 3.71
N ARG A 26 24.28 -32.48 3.03
CA ARG A 26 25.20 -31.75 2.13
C ARG A 26 25.19 -30.27 2.44
N ARG A 27 26.28 -29.59 2.11
CA ARG A 27 26.43 -28.15 2.30
C ARG A 27 25.43 -27.40 1.41
N CYS A 28 24.71 -26.45 2.01
CA CYS A 28 23.83 -25.50 1.33
C CYS A 28 24.56 -24.16 1.21
N ASP A 29 24.45 -23.53 0.05
CA ASP A 29 24.98 -22.20 -0.27
C ASP A 29 24.03 -21.06 0.13
N LEU A 30 22.83 -21.40 0.64
CA LEU A 30 21.85 -20.46 1.20
C LEU A 30 21.34 -19.40 0.20
N THR A 31 21.49 -19.63 -1.10
CA THR A 31 20.96 -18.72 -2.13
C THR A 31 19.43 -18.82 -2.21
N ILE A 32 18.77 -17.67 -2.33
CA ILE A 32 17.31 -17.51 -2.50
C ILE A 32 17.04 -17.13 -3.96
N PRO A 33 15.94 -17.60 -4.60
CA PRO A 33 14.85 -18.41 -4.05
C PRO A 33 15.16 -19.91 -3.92
N SER A 34 16.26 -20.40 -4.51
CA SER A 34 16.67 -21.81 -4.39
C SER A 34 18.19 -21.93 -4.35
N CYS A 35 18.68 -22.81 -3.48
CA CYS A 35 20.09 -23.16 -3.38
C CYS A 35 20.59 -23.75 -4.71
N SER A 36 21.87 -23.54 -5.07
CA SER A 36 22.42 -23.97 -6.37
C SER A 36 22.23 -25.48 -6.61
N ARG A 37 22.30 -26.28 -5.53
CA ARG A 37 22.10 -27.73 -5.59
C ARG A 37 20.65 -28.12 -5.86
N CYS A 38 19.70 -27.47 -5.20
CA CYS A 38 18.27 -27.74 -5.40
C CYS A 38 17.83 -27.30 -6.79
N MET A 39 18.36 -26.17 -7.27
CA MET A 39 18.16 -25.68 -8.63
C MET A 39 18.72 -26.67 -9.66
N ALA A 40 19.98 -27.10 -9.51
CA ALA A 40 20.62 -28.05 -10.44
C ALA A 40 19.95 -29.45 -10.45
N ARG A 41 19.27 -29.83 -9.36
CA ARG A 41 18.54 -31.09 -9.27
C ARG A 41 17.03 -30.96 -9.55
N ASN A 42 16.58 -29.76 -9.89
CA ASN A 42 15.19 -29.41 -10.08
C ASN A 42 14.29 -29.91 -8.93
N ARG A 43 14.66 -29.56 -7.69
CA ARG A 43 13.90 -29.94 -6.47
C ARG A 43 13.50 -28.70 -5.70
N LEU A 44 12.35 -28.78 -5.02
CA LEU A 44 11.83 -27.72 -4.17
C LEU A 44 12.85 -27.37 -3.07
N CYS A 45 13.26 -26.10 -3.02
CA CYS A 45 14.16 -25.57 -2.01
C CYS A 45 13.36 -24.78 -0.96
N SER A 46 13.25 -25.34 0.25
CA SER A 46 12.59 -24.65 1.37
C SER A 46 13.59 -24.40 2.49
N TYR A 47 13.64 -23.15 2.96
CA TYR A 47 14.45 -22.68 4.08
C TYR A 47 13.66 -22.54 5.38
N ASN A 48 12.33 -22.73 5.33
CA ASN A 48 11.47 -22.51 6.48
C ASN A 48 11.19 -23.83 7.20
N ASP A 49 11.68 -23.94 8.44
CA ASP A 49 11.47 -25.10 9.33
C ASP A 49 10.77 -24.65 10.63
N GLN A 50 9.95 -23.60 10.57
CA GLN A 50 9.01 -23.23 11.63
C GLN A 50 7.56 -23.64 11.35
N LEU A 51 7.31 -24.39 10.28
CA LEU A 51 6.03 -25.05 10.07
C LEU A 51 6.32 -26.50 9.67
N VAL A 52 5.75 -27.43 10.43
CA VAL A 52 5.80 -28.89 10.26
C VAL A 52 6.97 -29.62 10.96
N ALA A 53 6.85 -29.75 12.29
CA ALA A 53 7.48 -30.83 13.03
C ALA A 53 6.52 -31.40 14.10
N PHE A 54 5.47 -32.09 13.66
CA PHE A 54 4.89 -33.22 14.39
C PHE A 54 4.50 -34.30 13.37
N ALA A 55 5.49 -34.95 12.78
CA ALA A 55 5.37 -36.29 12.22
C ALA A 55 6.74 -36.78 11.72
N ALA A 56 7.43 -37.56 12.53
CA ALA A 56 8.03 -38.85 12.14
C ALA A 56 9.07 -39.29 13.19
N GLY A 57 8.63 -40.13 14.12
CA GLY A 57 9.49 -41.02 14.91
C GLY A 57 8.90 -42.42 14.84
N ASP A 58 9.41 -43.21 13.90
CA ASP A 58 9.41 -44.67 13.76
C ASP A 58 8.34 -45.52 14.49
N ALA A 59 7.44 -46.13 13.69
CA ALA A 59 6.84 -47.42 14.02
C ALA A 59 6.67 -48.25 12.73
N LYS A 60 7.29 -49.42 12.72
CA LYS A 60 7.08 -50.52 11.76
C LYS A 60 5.83 -51.31 12.17
N ILE A 61 5.03 -51.73 11.17
CA ILE A 61 4.00 -52.81 11.20
C ILE A 61 2.72 -52.41 11.98
N SER A 62 1.47 -52.66 11.59
CA SER A 62 0.79 -53.56 10.66
C SER A 62 -0.58 -52.97 10.25
N GLU A 63 -1.14 -53.55 9.19
CA GLU A 63 -2.52 -53.57 8.67
C GLU A 63 -3.68 -53.00 9.54
N THR A 64 -4.59 -52.32 8.83
CA THR A 64 -5.98 -51.88 9.13
C THR A 64 -6.78 -52.76 10.11
N PRO A 65 -7.81 -52.27 10.86
CA PRO A 65 -8.94 -51.54 10.24
C PRO A 65 -9.78 -50.55 11.09
N ASN A 66 -10.73 -49.95 10.38
CA ASN A 66 -11.93 -49.22 10.81
C ASN A 66 -11.82 -47.70 11.01
N HIS A 67 -12.23 -47.01 9.94
CA HIS A 67 -12.74 -45.65 9.96
C HIS A 67 -14.02 -45.60 10.82
N ASP A 68 -13.91 -45.10 12.05
CA ASP A 68 -15.05 -44.50 12.75
C ASP A 68 -15.17 -43.03 12.29
N PRO A 69 -16.31 -42.58 11.72
CA PRO A 69 -16.51 -41.20 11.32
C PRO A 69 -16.51 -40.22 12.51
N ALA A 70 -16.70 -40.74 13.73
CA ALA A 70 -16.84 -39.95 14.96
C ALA A 70 -15.50 -39.44 15.53
N ALA A 71 -14.35 -40.00 15.11
CA ALA A 71 -13.06 -39.57 15.61
C ALA A 71 -12.56 -38.25 14.97
N ALA A 72 -13.13 -37.85 13.83
CA ALA A 72 -12.75 -36.62 13.13
C ALA A 72 -13.28 -35.35 13.83
N GLU A 73 -14.29 -35.45 14.69
CA GLU A 73 -14.86 -34.31 15.42
C GLU A 73 -14.07 -33.91 16.67
N LEU A 74 -13.14 -34.74 17.14
CA LEU A 74 -12.42 -34.51 18.40
C LEU A 74 -11.08 -33.78 18.25
N LEU A 75 -10.71 -33.35 17.04
CA LEU A 75 -9.45 -32.65 16.77
C LEU A 75 -9.62 -31.21 16.27
N THR A 76 -10.83 -30.66 16.26
CA THR A 76 -10.97 -29.20 16.14
C THR A 76 -10.55 -28.58 17.45
N SER A 77 -9.45 -27.83 17.43
CA SER A 77 -9.02 -27.03 18.55
C SER A 77 -10.21 -26.16 19.00
N PRO A 78 -10.44 -25.97 20.30
CA PRO A 78 -11.47 -25.03 20.78
C PRO A 78 -11.20 -23.60 20.28
N TYR A 79 -10.01 -23.33 19.74
CA TYR A 79 -9.62 -22.08 19.09
C TYR A 79 -9.93 -22.01 17.59
N ASP A 80 -10.26 -23.12 16.92
CA ASP A 80 -10.64 -23.13 15.49
C ASP A 80 -12.03 -22.53 15.27
N SER A 81 -12.86 -22.46 16.33
CA SER A 81 -14.16 -21.79 16.33
C SER A 81 -14.07 -20.29 16.64
N PHE A 82 -12.90 -19.78 17.04
CA PHE A 82 -12.73 -18.35 17.26
C PHE A 82 -12.51 -17.66 15.91
N PRO A 83 -13.31 -16.64 15.55
CA PRO A 83 -13.08 -15.85 14.36
C PRO A 83 -11.86 -14.96 14.60
N PHE A 84 -10.66 -15.53 14.50
CA PHE A 84 -9.45 -14.73 14.35
C PHE A 84 -9.59 -13.96 13.03
N PRO A 85 -9.26 -12.65 13.00
CA PRO A 85 -9.23 -11.91 11.75
C PRO A 85 -8.37 -12.69 10.75
N GLU A 86 -8.94 -13.01 9.59
CA GLU A 86 -8.19 -13.71 8.55
C GLU A 86 -6.97 -12.85 8.18
N LEU A 87 -5.78 -13.41 8.36
CA LEU A 87 -4.54 -12.74 7.99
C LEU A 87 -4.49 -12.68 6.45
N ALA A 88 -4.87 -11.53 5.90
CA ALA A 88 -4.71 -11.27 4.48
C ALA A 88 -3.22 -11.10 4.15
N VAL A 89 -2.65 -12.09 3.47
CA VAL A 89 -1.29 -12.02 2.93
C VAL A 89 -1.32 -11.17 1.66
N ILE A 90 -0.43 -10.18 1.57
CA ILE A 90 -0.17 -9.44 0.33
C ILE A 90 1.04 -10.06 -0.37
N GLU A 91 0.93 -10.34 -1.67
CA GLU A 91 2.02 -10.94 -2.43
C GLU A 91 3.09 -9.90 -2.80
N PRO A 92 4.37 -10.30 -2.94
CA PRO A 92 5.45 -9.36 -3.27
C PRO A 92 5.21 -8.53 -4.54
N HIS A 93 4.64 -9.14 -5.59
CA HIS A 93 4.34 -8.44 -6.84
C HIS A 93 3.26 -7.35 -6.67
N GLN A 94 2.35 -7.51 -5.70
CA GLN A 94 1.33 -6.50 -5.39
C GLN A 94 1.97 -5.30 -4.72
N ILE A 95 2.88 -5.55 -3.77
CA ILE A 95 3.68 -4.49 -3.13
C ILE A 95 4.48 -3.74 -4.20
N GLU A 96 5.21 -4.45 -5.07
CA GLU A 96 5.99 -3.85 -6.15
C GLU A 96 5.15 -2.96 -7.07
N TYR A 97 3.96 -3.44 -7.46
CA TYR A 97 3.03 -2.66 -8.27
C TYR A 97 2.56 -1.39 -7.55
N CYS A 98 2.12 -1.51 -6.28
CA CYS A 98 1.68 -0.35 -5.52
C CYS A 98 2.80 0.67 -5.31
N VAL A 99 4.01 0.22 -4.99
CA VAL A 99 5.19 1.09 -4.86
C VAL A 99 5.50 1.79 -6.18
N PHE A 100 5.44 1.07 -7.30
CA PHE A 100 5.63 1.63 -8.63
C PHE A 100 4.62 2.75 -8.93
N GLU A 101 3.33 2.49 -8.71
CA GLU A 101 2.25 3.47 -8.97
C GLU A 101 2.33 4.69 -8.03
N LEU A 102 2.64 4.48 -6.75
CA LEU A 102 2.84 5.59 -5.81
C LEU A 102 4.03 6.46 -6.24
N ARG A 103 5.17 5.86 -6.64
CA ARG A 103 6.32 6.63 -7.17
C ARG A 103 5.95 7.38 -8.45
N ARG A 104 5.15 6.78 -9.32
CA ARG A 104 4.70 7.39 -10.58
C ARG A 104 3.92 8.70 -10.34
N CYS A 105 3.20 8.81 -9.22
CA CYS A 105 2.48 10.04 -8.86
C CYS A 105 3.39 11.29 -8.84
N VAL A 106 4.65 11.15 -8.41
CA VAL A 106 5.60 12.27 -8.37
C VAL A 106 5.95 12.75 -9.78
N LEU A 107 6.09 11.83 -10.73
CA LEU A 107 6.33 12.16 -12.14
C LEU A 107 5.08 12.76 -12.79
N SER A 108 3.90 12.15 -12.58
CA SER A 108 2.64 12.65 -13.12
C SER A 108 2.31 14.06 -12.65
N LEU A 109 2.58 14.41 -11.39
CA LEU A 109 2.39 15.78 -10.92
C LEU A 109 3.32 16.77 -11.63
N ALA A 110 4.59 16.42 -11.83
CA ALA A 110 5.55 17.29 -12.50
C ALA A 110 5.21 17.51 -13.99
N MET A 111 4.70 16.47 -14.66
CA MET A 111 4.47 16.49 -16.11
C MET A 111 3.05 16.91 -16.49
N GLU A 112 2.05 16.52 -15.69
CA GLU A 112 0.63 16.62 -16.02
C GLU A 112 -0.16 17.42 -14.96
N SER A 113 0.46 17.83 -13.85
CA SER A 113 -0.22 18.52 -12.73
C SER A 113 -1.42 17.74 -12.18
N ARG A 114 -1.35 16.39 -12.23
CA ARG A 114 -2.39 15.50 -11.72
C ARG A 114 -1.81 14.19 -11.20
N ALA A 115 -2.58 13.51 -10.36
CA ALA A 115 -2.30 12.17 -9.86
C ALA A 115 -3.63 11.42 -9.61
N PRO A 116 -3.62 10.10 -9.38
CA PRO A 116 -4.85 9.32 -9.18
C PRO A 116 -5.80 9.86 -8.08
N PHE A 117 -5.27 10.61 -7.11
CA PHE A 117 -6.00 11.25 -6.01
C PHE A 117 -5.88 12.78 -5.97
N ILE A 118 -5.28 13.40 -7.00
CA ILE A 118 -5.09 14.85 -7.11
C ILE A 118 -5.55 15.29 -8.50
N HIS A 119 -6.68 16.00 -8.56
CA HIS A 119 -7.22 16.52 -9.82
C HIS A 119 -6.62 17.90 -10.15
N SER A 120 -6.25 18.13 -11.41
CA SER A 120 -5.65 19.40 -11.88
C SER A 120 -6.58 20.59 -11.65
N ASP A 121 -7.87 20.43 -11.98
CA ASP A 121 -8.84 21.52 -12.00
C ASP A 121 -9.17 22.07 -10.61
N LEU A 122 -8.91 21.30 -9.55
CA LEU A 122 -9.20 21.72 -8.19
C LEU A 122 -8.35 22.93 -7.75
N TYR A 123 -7.16 23.06 -8.33
CA TYR A 123 -6.18 24.08 -7.96
C TYR A 123 -5.76 24.98 -9.13
N HIS A 124 -6.28 24.74 -10.34
CA HIS A 124 -5.89 25.48 -11.54
C HIS A 124 -6.14 26.99 -11.39
N ASP A 125 -7.33 27.39 -10.91
CA ASP A 125 -7.73 28.80 -10.88
C ASP A 125 -7.12 29.58 -9.71
N THR A 126 -7.01 28.94 -8.54
CA THR A 126 -6.50 29.57 -7.31
C THR A 126 -4.99 29.44 -7.16
N MET A 127 -4.40 28.40 -7.76
CA MET A 127 -2.99 28.02 -7.69
C MET A 127 -2.32 28.30 -6.33
N PRO A 128 -2.77 27.66 -5.22
CA PRO A 128 -2.30 28.01 -3.89
C PRO A 128 -0.79 27.80 -3.73
N ASP A 129 -0.16 28.59 -2.84
CA ASP A 129 1.27 28.50 -2.50
C ASP A 129 1.76 27.06 -2.24
N THR A 130 0.98 26.28 -1.47
CA THR A 130 1.30 24.88 -1.17
C THR A 130 1.31 24.02 -2.42
N TYR A 131 0.40 24.28 -3.37
CA TYR A 131 0.31 23.54 -4.62
C TYR A 131 1.49 23.89 -5.54
N GLN A 132 1.86 25.17 -5.63
CA GLN A 132 3.07 25.60 -6.34
C GLN A 132 4.34 24.96 -5.75
N ASP A 133 4.44 24.91 -4.42
CA ASP A 133 5.54 24.28 -3.70
C ASP A 133 5.59 22.76 -4.00
N LEU A 134 4.44 22.09 -4.00
CA LEU A 134 4.30 20.67 -4.35
C LEU A 134 4.82 20.38 -5.77
N LEU A 135 4.32 21.11 -6.78
CA LEU A 135 4.76 20.92 -8.17
C LEU A 135 6.25 21.22 -8.34
N SER A 136 6.75 22.26 -7.67
CA SER A 136 8.18 22.62 -7.70
C SER A 136 9.07 21.51 -7.14
N ILE A 137 8.67 20.89 -6.02
CA ILE A 137 9.41 19.78 -5.43
C ILE A 137 9.34 18.54 -6.33
N CYS A 138 8.18 18.22 -6.91
CA CYS A 138 8.04 17.11 -7.84
C CYS A 138 8.97 17.30 -9.06
N SER A 139 8.96 18.48 -9.67
CA SER A 139 9.81 18.80 -10.82
C SER A 139 11.30 18.73 -10.49
N LEU A 140 11.71 19.27 -9.33
CA LEU A 140 13.08 19.22 -8.86
C LEU A 140 13.54 17.77 -8.57
N TYR A 141 12.67 16.99 -7.91
CA TYR A 141 12.96 15.59 -7.59
C TYR A 141 13.11 14.72 -8.83
N ASN A 142 12.30 14.94 -9.88
CA ASN A 142 12.45 14.23 -11.15
C ASN A 142 13.77 14.56 -11.87
N GLN A 143 14.44 15.66 -11.51
CA GLN A 143 15.77 16.04 -11.99
C GLN A 143 16.88 15.73 -10.97
N LYS A 144 16.57 14.92 -9.95
CA LYS A 144 17.55 14.56 -8.92
C LYS A 144 18.68 13.72 -9.51
N THR A 145 19.88 14.09 -9.13
CA THR A 145 21.15 13.40 -9.41
C THR A 145 21.85 13.14 -8.08
N GLU A 146 22.93 12.35 -8.09
CA GLU A 146 23.75 12.13 -6.90
C GLU A 146 24.30 13.47 -6.34
N THR A 147 24.68 14.40 -7.23
CA THR A 147 25.25 15.71 -6.86
C THR A 147 24.25 16.63 -6.17
N ASN A 148 22.99 16.68 -6.63
CA ASN A 148 22.00 17.61 -6.09
C ASN A 148 21.06 16.98 -5.04
N SER A 149 21.19 15.67 -4.76
CA SER A 149 20.31 14.92 -3.86
C SER A 149 20.09 15.61 -2.51
N MET A 150 21.17 16.07 -1.86
CA MET A 150 21.08 16.78 -0.58
C MET A 150 20.25 18.07 -0.67
N ILE A 151 20.37 18.82 -1.77
CA ILE A 151 19.62 20.05 -2.00
C ILE A 151 18.14 19.73 -2.20
N VAL A 152 17.81 18.69 -2.97
CA VAL A 152 16.42 18.25 -3.20
C VAL A 152 15.72 17.95 -1.88
N PHE A 153 16.31 17.10 -1.03
CA PHE A 153 15.72 16.76 0.26
C PHE A 153 15.68 17.96 1.23
N ARG A 154 16.67 18.85 1.19
CA ARG A 154 16.65 20.09 1.97
C ARG A 154 15.51 21.01 1.55
N MET A 155 15.25 21.16 0.25
CA MET A 155 14.14 21.96 -0.27
C MET A 155 12.80 21.35 0.13
N LEU A 156 12.63 20.03 -0.03
CA LEU A 156 11.45 19.31 0.43
C LEU A 156 11.18 19.57 1.92
N PHE A 157 12.20 19.45 2.77
CA PHE A 157 12.08 19.71 4.19
C PHE A 157 11.65 21.15 4.51
N ILE A 158 12.24 22.16 3.84
CA ILE A 158 11.86 23.56 4.02
C ILE A 158 10.38 23.78 3.65
N LYS A 159 9.94 23.22 2.52
CA LYS A 159 8.54 23.33 2.07
C LYS A 159 7.58 22.59 3.00
N LEU A 160 7.96 21.43 3.51
CA LEU A 160 7.17 20.72 4.52
C LEU A 160 7.03 21.53 5.83
N LYS A 161 8.11 22.16 6.31
CA LYS A 161 8.04 23.03 7.50
C LYS A 161 7.17 24.27 7.28
N LYS A 162 7.21 24.86 6.07
CA LYS A 162 6.29 25.93 5.66
C LYS A 162 4.83 25.43 5.74
N LEU A 163 4.53 24.28 5.13
CA LEU A 163 3.19 23.67 5.14
C LEU A 163 2.68 23.42 6.57
N ILE A 164 3.50 22.81 7.43
CA ILE A 164 3.15 22.55 8.84
C ILE A 164 2.85 23.87 9.57
N SER A 165 3.62 24.93 9.31
CA SER A 165 3.39 26.23 9.93
C SER A 165 2.08 26.86 9.47
N SER A 166 1.78 26.77 8.16
CA SER A 166 0.53 27.26 7.57
C SER A 166 -0.72 26.52 8.05
N SER A 167 -0.58 25.26 8.50
CA SER A 167 -1.73 24.45 8.95
C SER A 167 -2.52 25.05 10.12
N ARG A 168 -1.94 26.04 10.82
CA ARG A 168 -2.61 26.77 11.92
C ARG A 168 -3.74 27.68 11.44
N THR A 169 -3.74 28.05 10.16
CA THR A 169 -4.73 28.96 9.57
C THR A 169 -5.72 28.25 8.66
N PHE A 170 -5.65 26.92 8.56
CA PHE A 170 -6.55 26.15 7.71
C PHE A 170 -7.97 26.18 8.25
N THR A 171 -8.91 26.51 7.38
CA THR A 171 -10.34 26.59 7.72
C THR A 171 -11.20 25.86 6.71
N GLN A 172 -10.74 25.76 5.46
CA GLN A 172 -11.52 25.19 4.37
C GLN A 172 -11.14 23.71 4.13
N PRO A 173 -12.06 22.88 3.60
CA PRO A 173 -11.76 21.51 3.20
C PRO A 173 -10.58 21.40 2.24
N GLU A 174 -10.45 22.34 1.31
CA GLU A 174 -9.40 22.41 0.29
C GLU A 174 -8.02 22.57 0.91
N ASP A 175 -7.92 23.33 2.01
CA ASP A 175 -6.67 23.53 2.75
C ASP A 175 -6.15 22.18 3.29
N TRP A 176 -7.03 21.45 3.99
CA TRP A 176 -6.71 20.15 4.57
C TRP A 176 -6.47 19.09 3.49
N LEU A 177 -7.25 19.11 2.42
CA LEU A 177 -7.10 18.20 1.29
C LEU A 177 -5.72 18.36 0.65
N LEU A 178 -5.37 19.59 0.24
CA LEU A 178 -4.09 19.87 -0.40
C LEU A 178 -2.91 19.56 0.54
N ALA A 179 -3.08 19.80 1.83
CA ALA A 179 -2.06 19.48 2.83
C ALA A 179 -1.82 17.98 2.97
N VAL A 180 -2.87 17.16 3.05
CA VAL A 180 -2.76 15.70 3.10
C VAL A 180 -2.17 15.17 1.80
N GLN A 181 -2.64 15.63 0.64
CA GLN A 181 -2.10 15.26 -0.67
C GLN A 181 -0.60 15.56 -0.78
N THR A 182 -0.18 16.77 -0.38
CA THR A 182 1.22 17.18 -0.38
C THR A 182 2.07 16.30 0.54
N LEU A 183 1.54 15.98 1.73
CA LEU A 183 2.24 15.15 2.70
C LEU A 183 2.41 13.71 2.20
N ILE A 184 1.40 13.13 1.54
CA ILE A 184 1.52 11.82 0.88
C ILE A 184 2.67 11.84 -0.13
N ILE A 185 2.72 12.84 -1.02
CA ILE A 185 3.75 12.93 -2.05
C ILE A 185 5.16 13.11 -1.46
N TYR A 186 5.31 13.97 -0.45
CA TYR A 186 6.60 14.15 0.22
C TYR A 186 7.05 12.88 0.93
N GLN A 187 6.12 12.11 1.51
CA GLN A 187 6.44 10.85 2.13
C GLN A 187 6.79 9.76 1.11
N ILE A 188 6.13 9.70 -0.05
CA ILE A 188 6.51 8.81 -1.16
C ILE A 188 7.97 9.05 -1.55
N ILE A 189 8.38 10.31 -1.71
CA ILE A 189 9.77 10.69 -2.02
C ILE A 189 10.74 10.21 -0.93
N ARG A 190 10.42 10.45 0.34
CA ARG A 190 11.31 10.09 1.47
C ARG A 190 11.41 8.59 1.70
N VAL A 191 10.30 7.87 1.66
CA VAL A 191 10.26 6.43 1.95
C VAL A 191 10.92 5.62 0.84
N PHE A 192 10.68 5.97 -0.43
CA PHE A 192 11.16 5.14 -1.54
C PHE A 192 12.50 5.58 -2.14
N ASP A 193 13.00 6.76 -1.80
CA ASP A 193 14.25 7.29 -2.39
C ASP A 193 15.14 8.04 -1.40
N GLY A 194 14.74 8.08 -0.13
CA GLY A 194 15.49 8.69 0.96
C GLY A 194 16.59 7.80 1.53
N ASP A 195 17.53 8.44 2.23
CA ASP A 195 18.50 7.74 3.07
C ASP A 195 17.89 7.38 4.45
N LYS A 196 18.66 6.71 5.31
CA LYS A 196 18.21 6.36 6.67
C LYS A 196 17.66 7.56 7.46
N LYS A 197 18.22 8.75 7.24
CA LYS A 197 17.74 9.97 7.92
C LYS A 197 16.37 10.38 7.38
N GLN A 198 16.13 10.27 6.08
CA GLN A 198 14.80 10.51 5.51
C GLN A 198 13.77 9.49 6.01
N GLU A 199 14.17 8.24 6.20
CA GLU A 199 13.32 7.19 6.78
C GLU A 199 12.92 7.52 8.23
N GLU A 200 13.88 7.90 9.09
CA GLU A 200 13.61 8.34 10.47
C GLU A 200 12.70 9.59 10.55
N LEU A 201 12.82 10.50 9.58
CA LEU A 201 11.94 11.67 9.47
C LEU A 201 10.55 11.28 8.94
N ALA A 202 10.49 10.32 8.01
CA ALA A 202 9.23 9.83 7.47
C ALA A 202 8.38 9.18 8.57
N ASP A 203 9.02 8.41 9.46
CA ASP A 203 8.38 7.82 10.65
C ASP A 203 7.61 8.84 11.48
N GLN A 204 8.26 9.95 11.84
CA GLN A 204 7.65 11.01 12.66
C GLN A 204 6.47 11.68 11.94
N ASP A 205 6.58 11.82 10.63
CA ASP A 205 5.56 12.51 9.82
C ASP A 205 4.41 11.59 9.38
N PHE A 206 4.47 10.27 9.63
CA PHE A 206 3.33 9.38 9.41
C PHE A 206 2.21 9.59 10.45
N ASP A 207 2.56 9.91 11.69
CA ASP A 207 1.60 10.34 12.71
C ASP A 207 0.93 11.66 12.31
N LEU A 208 1.69 12.58 11.71
CA LEU A 208 1.16 13.81 11.16
C LEU A 208 0.16 13.53 10.03
N LEU A 209 0.51 12.62 9.11
CA LEU A 209 -0.36 12.21 8.00
C LEU A 209 -1.66 11.59 8.49
N GLU A 210 -1.60 10.72 9.49
CA GLU A 210 -2.79 10.16 10.12
C GLU A 210 -3.68 11.25 10.72
N ASN A 211 -3.09 12.13 11.52
CA ASN A 211 -3.84 13.18 12.20
C ASN A 211 -4.50 14.17 11.23
N TRP A 212 -3.81 14.54 10.14
CA TRP A 212 -4.39 15.42 9.12
C TRP A 212 -5.43 14.71 8.27
N SER A 213 -5.26 13.41 7.99
CA SER A 213 -6.29 12.60 7.31
C SER A 213 -7.56 12.52 8.14
N ARG A 214 -7.45 12.37 9.47
CA ARG A 214 -8.61 12.39 10.39
C ARG A 214 -9.32 13.73 10.36
N LYS A 215 -8.58 14.84 10.44
CA LYS A 215 -9.15 16.18 10.31
C LYS A 215 -9.89 16.37 8.99
N LEU A 216 -9.28 15.94 7.89
CA LEU A 216 -9.89 16.02 6.55
C LEU A 216 -11.21 15.24 6.48
N GLN A 217 -11.26 14.05 7.09
CA GLN A 217 -12.47 13.23 7.15
C GLN A 217 -13.61 13.91 7.94
N GLU A 218 -13.29 14.75 8.92
CA GLU A 218 -14.25 15.46 9.76
C GLU A 218 -14.78 16.76 9.13
N VAL A 219 -14.19 17.24 8.03
CA VAL A 219 -14.60 18.52 7.42
C VAL A 219 -15.99 18.37 6.79
N ASP A 220 -16.90 19.28 7.17
CA ASP A 220 -18.18 19.43 6.49
C ASP A 220 -17.96 20.16 5.17
N VAL A 221 -18.11 19.42 4.07
CA VAL A 221 -17.98 19.99 2.73
C VAL A 221 -19.34 20.55 2.26
N GLY A 222 -20.43 20.34 3.02
CA GLY A 222 -21.77 20.80 2.65
C GLY A 222 -22.43 19.94 1.57
N ARG A 223 -23.74 20.15 1.38
CA ARG A 223 -24.54 19.46 0.35
C ARG A 223 -24.75 20.39 -0.84
N SER A 224 -24.00 20.16 -1.91
CA SER A 224 -24.17 20.85 -3.19
C SER A 224 -24.00 19.86 -4.34
N THR A 225 -24.72 20.11 -5.44
CA THR A 225 -24.59 19.35 -6.69
C THR A 225 -23.65 20.05 -7.68
N SER A 226 -22.87 21.05 -7.24
CA SER A 226 -21.92 21.73 -8.12
C SER A 226 -20.80 20.78 -8.54
N HIS A 227 -20.26 21.01 -9.74
CA HIS A 227 -19.13 20.25 -10.25
C HIS A 227 -17.93 20.30 -9.29
N HIS A 228 -17.59 21.51 -8.84
CA HIS A 228 -16.50 21.75 -7.90
C HIS A 228 -16.68 20.96 -6.61
N GLN A 229 -17.90 20.94 -6.05
CA GLN A 229 -18.21 20.19 -4.84
C GLN A 229 -18.03 18.69 -5.02
N TRP A 230 -18.53 18.14 -6.13
CA TRP A 230 -18.37 16.73 -6.44
C TRP A 230 -16.88 16.37 -6.55
N LEU A 231 -16.12 17.19 -7.27
CA LEU A 231 -14.69 16.96 -7.49
C LEU A 231 -13.89 17.04 -6.19
N LEU A 232 -14.22 18.01 -5.33
CA LEU A 232 -13.65 18.14 -3.99
C LEU A 232 -13.94 16.90 -3.15
N MET A 233 -15.20 16.46 -3.08
CA MET A 233 -15.59 15.26 -2.34
C MET A 233 -14.92 13.99 -2.87
N GLU A 234 -14.82 13.83 -4.18
CA GLU A 234 -14.14 12.68 -4.78
C GLU A 234 -12.64 12.72 -4.51
N SER A 235 -12.00 13.89 -4.62
CA SER A 235 -10.60 14.08 -4.27
C SER A 235 -10.33 13.75 -2.80
N ILE A 236 -11.25 14.10 -1.89
CA ILE A 236 -11.17 13.71 -0.46
C ILE A 236 -11.21 12.19 -0.31
N ARG A 237 -12.19 11.50 -0.92
CA ARG A 237 -12.30 10.03 -0.82
C ARG A 237 -11.06 9.33 -1.34
N ARG A 238 -10.59 9.70 -2.53
CA ARG A 238 -9.38 9.13 -3.15
C ARG A 238 -8.13 9.42 -2.32
N THR A 239 -8.01 10.63 -1.76
CA THR A 239 -6.87 11.01 -0.91
C THR A 239 -6.86 10.22 0.41
N LEU A 240 -8.00 10.07 1.07
CA LEU A 240 -8.11 9.29 2.32
C LEU A 240 -7.81 7.81 2.07
N MET A 241 -8.31 7.24 0.98
CA MET A 241 -7.98 5.87 0.58
C MET A 241 -6.48 5.69 0.34
N VAL A 242 -5.86 6.57 -0.45
CA VAL A 242 -4.41 6.49 -0.73
C VAL A 242 -3.58 6.72 0.54
N SER A 243 -4.02 7.61 1.45
CA SER A 243 -3.37 7.83 2.75
C SER A 243 -3.32 6.53 3.57
N VAL A 244 -4.45 5.83 3.70
CA VAL A 244 -4.52 4.55 4.43
C VAL A 244 -3.73 3.47 3.71
N LEU A 245 -3.89 3.32 2.38
CA LEU A 245 -3.14 2.36 1.57
C LEU A 245 -1.63 2.53 1.72
N PHE A 246 -1.14 3.77 1.63
CA PHE A 246 0.28 4.05 1.73
C PHE A 246 0.83 3.78 3.13
N ARG A 247 0.06 4.11 4.18
CA ARG A 247 0.39 3.74 5.57
C ARG A 247 0.37 2.22 5.77
N CYS A 248 -0.57 1.50 5.16
CA CYS A 248 -0.58 0.03 5.15
C CYS A 248 0.73 -0.52 4.56
N LEU A 249 1.08 -0.07 3.36
CA LEU A 249 2.28 -0.51 2.65
C LEU A 249 3.55 -0.19 3.44
N TYR A 250 3.64 1.00 4.03
CA TYR A 250 4.78 1.37 4.85
C TYR A 250 4.96 0.44 6.07
N LYS A 251 3.89 0.18 6.82
CA LYS A 251 3.92 -0.76 7.96
C LYS A 251 4.25 -2.18 7.52
N ILE A 252 3.74 -2.64 6.38
CA ILE A 252 4.08 -3.96 5.83
C ILE A 252 5.56 -4.04 5.47
N LEU A 253 6.12 -3.03 4.81
CA LEU A 253 7.52 -2.98 4.42
C LEU A 253 8.46 -2.90 5.63
N LYS A 254 8.03 -2.21 6.70
CA LYS A 254 8.84 -1.99 7.90
C LYS A 254 8.73 -3.12 8.92
N ASP A 255 7.49 -3.48 9.27
CA ASP A 255 7.16 -4.36 10.39
C ASP A 255 6.66 -5.75 9.94
N GLY A 256 6.44 -5.95 8.64
CA GLY A 256 5.93 -7.20 8.07
C GLY A 256 4.41 -7.40 8.19
N MET A 257 3.69 -6.45 8.80
CA MET A 257 2.24 -6.52 8.98
C MET A 257 1.59 -5.12 9.04
N SER A 258 0.28 -5.06 8.76
CA SER A 258 -0.52 -3.86 8.98
C SER A 258 -1.87 -4.19 9.60
N ASP A 259 -2.24 -3.39 10.61
CA ASP A 259 -3.53 -3.36 11.30
C ASP A 259 -4.53 -2.38 10.64
N LEU A 260 -4.13 -1.70 9.57
CA LEU A 260 -4.94 -0.68 8.90
C LEU A 260 -5.83 -1.24 7.77
N VAL A 261 -5.68 -2.52 7.42
CA VAL A 261 -6.49 -3.18 6.38
C VAL A 261 -8.00 -3.11 6.68
N PRO A 262 -8.49 -3.35 7.92
CA PRO A 262 -9.91 -3.18 8.23
C PRO A 262 -10.42 -1.75 8.07
N VAL A 263 -9.56 -0.75 8.36
CA VAL A 263 -9.89 0.66 8.13
C VAL A 263 -10.04 0.92 6.63
N MET A 264 -9.08 0.46 5.83
CA MET A 264 -9.10 0.58 4.37
C MET A 264 -10.34 -0.09 3.75
N ALA A 265 -10.69 -1.29 4.23
CA ALA A 265 -11.86 -2.06 3.81
C ALA A 265 -13.20 -1.30 3.96
N ALA A 266 -13.31 -0.47 5.00
CA ALA A 266 -14.52 0.29 5.30
C ALA A 266 -14.62 1.63 4.57
N LEU A 267 -13.53 2.11 3.94
CA LEU A 267 -13.54 3.40 3.26
C LEU A 267 -14.43 3.39 2.00
N PRO A 268 -15.11 4.50 1.70
CA PRO A 268 -16.01 4.60 0.55
C PRO A 268 -15.23 4.71 -0.76
N VAL A 269 -15.71 4.00 -1.77
CA VAL A 269 -15.28 4.06 -3.17
C VAL A 269 -16.49 4.45 -4.02
N SER A 270 -16.31 5.40 -4.94
CA SER A 270 -17.35 5.86 -5.84
C SER A 270 -17.54 4.89 -7.00
N GLU A 271 -18.78 4.48 -7.22
CA GLU A 271 -19.19 3.79 -8.43
C GLU A 271 -19.38 4.84 -9.56
N ASN A 272 -18.93 4.54 -10.78
CA ASN A 272 -18.90 5.40 -11.99
C ASN A 272 -17.69 6.36 -12.09
N THR A 273 -16.56 5.79 -12.50
CA THR A 273 -15.22 6.40 -12.53
C THR A 273 -14.99 7.28 -13.77
N ASP A 274 -15.77 7.05 -14.83
CA ASP A 274 -15.74 7.82 -16.08
C ASP A 274 -15.98 9.33 -15.88
N ASP A 275 -16.49 9.74 -14.72
CA ASP A 275 -16.72 11.15 -14.39
C ASP A 275 -15.45 11.84 -13.83
N TRP A 276 -14.39 11.13 -13.41
CA TRP A 276 -13.18 11.74 -12.85
C TRP A 276 -12.47 12.66 -13.85
N ASP A 277 -12.20 12.18 -15.05
CA ASP A 277 -11.55 12.94 -16.14
C ASP A 277 -12.56 13.63 -17.08
N ARG A 278 -13.86 13.53 -16.81
CA ARG A 278 -14.90 14.08 -17.70
C ARG A 278 -14.93 15.61 -17.60
N VAL A 279 -14.91 16.29 -18.74
CA VAL A 279 -14.99 17.77 -18.79
C VAL A 279 -16.43 18.27 -18.88
N GLU A 280 -17.32 17.55 -19.58
CA GLU A 280 -18.68 17.99 -19.89
C GLU A 280 -19.75 16.92 -19.63
N GLY A 281 -20.99 17.36 -19.38
CA GLY A 281 -22.18 16.50 -19.29
C GLY A 281 -22.84 16.46 -17.90
N PRO A 282 -24.09 15.97 -17.80
CA PRO A 282 -24.77 15.83 -16.52
C PRO A 282 -24.07 14.77 -15.67
N ARG A 283 -23.50 15.19 -14.54
CA ARG A 283 -22.89 14.28 -13.56
C ARG A 283 -23.96 13.62 -12.73
N ARG A 284 -23.79 12.32 -12.49
CA ARG A 284 -24.65 11.59 -11.57
C ARG A 284 -24.06 11.70 -10.17
N ILE A 285 -24.92 11.70 -9.16
CA ILE A 285 -24.45 11.50 -7.79
C ILE A 285 -23.87 10.07 -7.75
N PRO A 286 -22.58 9.90 -7.44
CA PRO A 286 -21.97 8.59 -7.45
C PRO A 286 -22.61 7.76 -6.35
N SER A 287 -22.97 6.53 -6.67
CA SER A 287 -23.29 5.54 -5.66
C SER A 287 -22.00 5.18 -4.92
N LEU A 288 -22.07 5.06 -3.60
CA LEU A 288 -20.89 4.79 -2.76
C LEU A 288 -20.98 3.38 -2.22
N VAL A 289 -19.91 2.62 -2.42
CA VAL A 289 -19.73 1.29 -1.86
C VAL A 289 -18.50 1.26 -0.97
N THR A 290 -18.42 0.31 -0.05
CA THR A 290 -17.16 0.09 0.69
C THR A 290 -16.08 -0.46 -0.25
N TYR A 291 -14.81 -0.31 0.08
CA TYR A 291 -13.73 -0.93 -0.69
C TYR A 291 -13.90 -2.45 -0.81
N THR A 292 -14.33 -3.13 0.25
CA THR A 292 -14.62 -4.58 0.17
C THR A 292 -15.78 -4.89 -0.77
N SER A 293 -16.85 -4.10 -0.74
CA SER A 293 -17.97 -4.23 -1.69
C SER A 293 -17.51 -3.98 -3.12
N TYR A 294 -16.68 -2.97 -3.34
CA TYR A 294 -16.12 -2.64 -4.66
C TYR A 294 -15.32 -3.81 -5.26
N VAL A 295 -14.43 -4.44 -4.47
CA VAL A 295 -13.67 -5.62 -4.92
C VAL A 295 -14.60 -6.79 -5.24
N LYS A 296 -15.67 -6.97 -4.46
CA LYS A 296 -16.68 -7.98 -4.74
C LYS A 296 -17.41 -7.70 -6.06
N ASP A 297 -17.83 -6.46 -6.29
CA ASP A 297 -18.52 -6.06 -7.52
C ASP A 297 -17.61 -6.18 -8.76
N TRP A 298 -16.30 -5.95 -8.61
CA TRP A 298 -15.29 -6.27 -9.63
C TRP A 298 -15.25 -7.78 -9.95
N ASN A 299 -15.15 -8.62 -8.92
CA ASN A 299 -15.10 -10.07 -9.10
C ASN A 299 -16.39 -10.66 -9.69
N GLU A 300 -17.53 -10.01 -9.46
CA GLU A 300 -18.83 -10.36 -10.05
C GLU A 300 -19.02 -9.79 -11.48
N GLY A 301 -18.04 -9.05 -12.00
CA GLY A 301 -18.08 -8.47 -13.35
C GLY A 301 -19.03 -7.27 -13.49
N LYS A 302 -19.44 -6.66 -12.37
CA LYS A 302 -20.30 -5.45 -12.39
C LYS A 302 -19.52 -4.18 -12.68
N VAL A 303 -18.22 -4.16 -12.34
CA VAL A 303 -17.32 -3.05 -12.64
C VAL A 303 -16.65 -3.32 -13.98
N THR A 304 -16.94 -2.48 -14.98
CA THR A 304 -16.48 -2.68 -16.37
C THR A 304 -15.39 -1.71 -16.80
N THR A 305 -15.28 -0.55 -16.15
CA THR A 305 -14.27 0.48 -16.43
C THR A 305 -13.55 0.86 -15.14
N VAL A 306 -12.23 1.00 -15.24
CA VAL A 306 -11.34 1.31 -14.11
C VAL A 306 -10.26 2.26 -14.57
N ASP A 307 -10.03 3.32 -13.80
CA ASP A 307 -8.95 4.27 -14.01
C ASP A 307 -7.68 3.85 -13.23
N ALA A 308 -6.66 4.71 -13.23
CA ALA A 308 -5.40 4.44 -12.53
C ALA A 308 -5.56 4.30 -11.00
N TYR A 309 -6.47 5.04 -10.37
CA TYR A 309 -6.78 4.94 -8.95
C TYR A 309 -7.47 3.61 -8.64
N GLU A 310 -8.50 3.22 -9.39
CA GLU A 310 -9.17 1.95 -9.10
C GLU A 310 -8.28 0.74 -9.38
N MET A 311 -7.44 0.81 -10.42
CA MET A 311 -6.43 -0.22 -10.68
C MET A 311 -5.42 -0.35 -9.54
N LEU A 312 -4.99 0.76 -8.93
CA LEU A 312 -4.16 0.74 -7.74
C LEU A 312 -4.83 -0.02 -6.59
N LEU A 313 -6.13 0.22 -6.36
CA LEU A 313 -6.88 -0.48 -5.31
C LEU A 313 -7.04 -1.97 -5.60
N LEU A 314 -7.47 -2.32 -6.83
CA LEU A 314 -7.67 -3.72 -7.21
C LEU A 314 -6.37 -4.52 -7.11
N LYS A 315 -5.26 -3.98 -7.59
CA LYS A 315 -3.96 -4.66 -7.53
C LYS A 315 -3.39 -4.75 -6.11
N ALA A 316 -3.76 -3.84 -5.22
CA ALA A 316 -3.43 -3.93 -3.78
C ALA A 316 -4.21 -5.07 -3.08
N CYS A 317 -5.35 -5.49 -3.60
CA CYS A 317 -6.18 -6.55 -3.00
C CYS A 317 -5.82 -7.93 -3.54
N ARG A 318 -5.44 -8.87 -2.68
CA ARG A 318 -5.25 -10.29 -3.08
C ARG A 318 -6.53 -10.93 -3.62
N HIS A 319 -7.69 -10.53 -3.10
CA HIS A 319 -8.97 -11.11 -3.47
C HIS A 319 -9.51 -10.61 -4.82
N ALA A 320 -8.92 -9.57 -5.40
CA ALA A 320 -9.33 -9.08 -6.71
C ALA A 320 -8.82 -10.02 -7.82
N ILE A 321 -9.71 -10.48 -8.68
CA ILE A 321 -9.34 -11.29 -9.84
C ILE A 321 -8.54 -10.39 -10.80
N THR A 322 -7.29 -10.76 -11.07
CA THR A 322 -6.48 -10.11 -12.10
C THR A 322 -6.85 -10.68 -13.47
N ILE A 323 -7.42 -9.83 -14.32
CA ILE A 323 -7.63 -10.10 -15.75
C ILE A 323 -6.32 -9.90 -16.51
#